data_AF-A0A951AQA5-F1
#
_entry.id   AF-A0A951AQA5-F1
#
_cell.length_a   1.000
_cell.length_b   1.000
_cell.length_c   1.000
_cell.angle_alpha   90.00
_cell.angle_beta   90.00
_cell.angle_gamma   90.00
#
_symmetry.space_group_name_H-M   'P 1'
#
loop_
_entity.id
_entity.type
_entity.pdbx_description
1 polymer ?
#
loop_
_entity_poly.entity_id
_entity_poly.type
_entity_poly.pdbx_seq_one_letter_code
_entity_poly.pdbx_strand_id
1 'polypeptide(L)'
;MRGSYPSTGSGTPPAEATNNTTNPSAWTAFVQSGGASANGPVQLHGFALCAQPTSMTTPTPTPVVTPTPTPTPVVTPTPTPTPVVTPTPTPVPGATVTTTTLTVIRIPLPLGLGGIVIPIAQVAPANATGTVQFKDGSANLGAPVPVFAGIAIGPVSTLRPGSHSLSAVFTPTNPTKFQPSTSNTVTVTF
;
A
#
# COMPACT_ATOMS: atom_id res chain seq x y z
N MET A 1 31.03 9.31 58.86
CA MET A 1 30.89 10.00 60.16
C MET A 1 29.72 10.98 60.04
N ARG A 2 28.67 10.84 60.85
CA ARG A 2 27.49 11.72 60.86
C ARG A 2 27.19 12.13 62.31
N GLY A 3 27.37 13.41 62.61
CA GLY A 3 26.90 14.07 63.84
C GLY A 3 27.91 14.17 64.97
N SER A 4 28.10 15.39 65.50
CA SER A 4 28.80 15.71 66.75
C SER A 4 27.83 16.50 67.63
N TYR A 5 27.70 16.19 68.93
CA TYR A 5 26.79 16.89 69.85
C TYR A 5 27.53 17.43 71.08
N PRO A 6 27.39 18.70 71.47
CA PRO A 6 28.06 19.24 72.66
C PRO A 6 27.38 18.79 73.97
N SER A 7 28.13 18.20 74.89
CA SER A 7 27.67 17.88 76.25
C SER A 7 27.78 19.11 77.15
N THR A 8 26.67 19.82 77.41
CA THR A 8 26.64 20.85 78.47
C THR A 8 25.96 20.26 79.70
N GLY A 9 26.75 20.03 80.75
CA GLY A 9 26.24 19.70 82.08
C GLY A 9 26.17 18.21 82.40
N SER A 10 26.74 17.85 83.55
CA SER A 10 26.61 16.54 84.19
C SER A 10 25.13 16.16 84.37
N GLY A 11 24.67 15.16 83.63
CA GLY A 11 23.31 14.65 83.73
C GLY A 11 23.00 13.80 82.51
N THR A 12 22.38 12.65 82.74
CA THR A 12 21.94 11.65 81.77
C THR A 12 21.61 12.19 80.36
N PRO A 13 22.08 11.55 79.28
CA PRO A 13 21.73 11.96 77.92
C PRO A 13 20.20 11.95 77.74
N PRO A 14 19.61 12.95 77.06
CA PRO A 14 18.19 12.93 76.74
C PRO A 14 17.88 11.70 75.89
N ALA A 15 16.93 10.89 76.37
CA ALA A 15 16.36 9.78 75.63
C ALA A 15 15.56 10.34 74.46
N GLU A 16 16.20 10.47 73.29
CA GLU A 16 15.56 10.38 71.97
C GLU A 16 16.65 10.39 70.86
N ALA A 17 17.39 9.29 70.78
CA ALA A 17 17.96 8.83 69.52
C ALA A 17 17.08 7.64 69.07
N THR A 18 16.27 7.85 68.04
CA THR A 18 15.25 6.93 67.53
C THR A 18 15.82 5.70 66.80
N ASN A 19 17.01 5.21 67.18
CA ASN A 19 17.58 3.97 66.64
C ASN A 19 17.88 2.87 67.66
N ASN A 20 17.36 2.98 68.89
CA ASN A 20 17.24 1.83 69.82
C ASN A 20 18.55 1.06 70.09
N THR A 21 19.67 1.76 70.33
CA THR A 21 20.93 1.12 70.77
C THR A 21 21.30 1.59 72.18
N THR A 22 20.63 1.06 73.20
CA THR A 22 20.85 1.42 74.61
C THR A 22 21.99 0.66 75.32
N ASN A 23 22.87 -0.10 74.63
CA ASN A 23 24.01 -0.74 75.32
C ASN A 23 25.14 -1.24 74.37
N PRO A 24 26.10 -0.41 73.94
CA PRO A 24 27.27 -0.90 73.20
C PRO A 24 28.34 -1.53 74.12
N SER A 25 28.92 -2.64 73.67
CA SER A 25 29.95 -3.41 74.38
C SER A 25 31.38 -2.83 74.29
N ALA A 26 31.58 -1.70 73.61
CA ALA A 26 32.82 -0.92 73.61
C ALA A 26 32.53 0.56 73.24
N TRP A 27 33.19 1.49 73.92
CA TRP A 27 33.09 2.94 73.66
C TRP A 27 34.46 3.61 73.72
N THR A 28 34.67 4.63 72.89
CA THR A 28 35.83 5.53 73.00
C THR A 28 35.33 6.95 73.23
N ALA A 29 35.73 7.55 74.34
CA ALA A 29 35.49 8.96 74.62
C ALA A 29 36.74 9.77 74.27
N PHE A 30 36.54 10.94 73.68
CA PHE A 30 37.61 11.92 73.47
C PHE A 30 37.13 13.27 73.99
N VAL A 31 38.01 13.97 74.70
CA VAL A 31 37.73 15.30 75.29
C VAL A 31 38.48 16.33 74.48
N GLN A 32 37.76 17.30 73.93
CA GLN A 32 38.38 18.43 73.25
C GLN A 32 38.32 19.66 74.17
N SER A 33 39.47 20.10 74.66
CA SER A 33 39.60 21.35 75.42
C SER A 33 39.83 22.52 74.47
N GLY A 34 38.86 23.43 74.37
CA GLY A 34 39.02 24.71 73.67
C GLY A 34 39.16 25.83 74.68
N GLY A 35 40.35 26.42 74.81
CA GLY A 35 40.57 27.59 75.65
C GLY A 35 40.30 28.88 74.88
N ALA A 36 39.39 29.72 75.37
CA ALA A 36 39.30 31.13 74.96
C ALA A 36 40.17 31.97 75.90
N SER A 37 41.15 32.69 75.33
CA SER A 37 41.98 33.76 75.93
C SER A 37 42.46 33.57 77.39
N ALA A 38 43.76 33.33 77.55
CA ALA A 38 44.69 33.29 78.69
C ALA A 38 44.26 33.42 80.19
N ASN A 39 43.04 33.80 80.60
CA ASN A 39 42.65 33.90 82.02
C ASN A 39 41.16 33.57 82.32
N GLY A 40 40.45 32.82 81.45
CA GLY A 40 39.08 32.33 81.70
C GLY A 40 39.00 30.81 81.92
N PRO A 41 37.94 30.28 82.57
CA PRO A 41 37.78 28.84 82.77
C PRO A 41 37.62 28.10 81.44
N VAL A 42 38.39 27.02 81.25
CA VAL A 42 38.37 26.19 80.04
C VAL A 42 37.07 25.38 80.00
N GLN A 43 36.30 25.48 78.92
CA GLN A 43 35.14 24.60 78.69
C GLN A 43 35.58 23.28 78.06
N LEU A 44 35.20 22.17 78.70
CA LEU A 44 35.41 20.81 78.21
C LEU A 44 34.09 20.26 77.65
N HIS A 45 34.09 19.89 76.37
CA HIS A 45 32.98 19.18 75.75
C HIS A 45 33.40 17.74 75.48
N GLY A 46 32.60 16.77 75.96
CA GLY A 46 32.83 15.34 75.76
C GLY A 46 31.91 14.77 74.69
N PHE A 47 32.45 13.89 73.84
CA PHE A 47 31.68 13.14 72.85
C PHE A 47 31.98 11.65 72.98
N ALA A 48 30.98 10.80 72.72
CA ALA A 48 31.13 9.36 72.74
C ALA A 48 30.68 8.78 71.39
N LEU A 49 31.53 7.96 70.77
CA LEU A 49 31.22 7.24 69.52
C LEU A 49 31.01 5.76 69.83
N CYS A 50 29.93 5.18 69.31
CA CYS A 50 29.66 3.74 69.40
C CYS A 50 30.05 3.04 68.07
N ALA A 51 30.82 1.95 68.15
CA ALA A 51 31.08 1.05 67.04
C ALA A 51 30.29 -0.25 67.24
N GLN A 52 29.44 -0.62 66.28
CA GLN A 52 28.70 -1.88 66.32
C GLN A 52 29.47 -2.95 65.54
N PRO A 53 29.77 -4.13 66.13
CA PRO A 53 30.32 -5.23 65.37
C PRO A 53 29.24 -5.78 64.44
N THR A 54 29.46 -5.73 63.13
CA THR A 54 28.63 -6.46 62.18
C THR A 54 29.01 -7.94 62.24
N SER A 55 28.06 -8.78 62.62
CA SER A 55 28.19 -10.24 62.59
C SER A 55 28.48 -10.73 61.16
N MET A 56 29.64 -11.35 60.94
CA MET A 56 29.92 -12.08 59.70
C MET A 56 29.13 -13.38 59.70
N THR A 57 28.25 -13.55 58.72
CA THR A 57 27.65 -14.85 58.41
C THR A 57 28.56 -15.60 57.43
N THR A 58 29.07 -16.76 57.84
CA THR A 58 29.76 -17.71 56.97
C THR A 58 28.81 -18.17 55.86
N PRO A 59 29.19 -18.08 54.57
CA PRO A 59 28.33 -18.55 53.49
C PRO A 59 28.18 -20.08 53.55
N THR A 60 26.93 -20.55 53.58
CA THR A 60 26.59 -21.96 53.38
C THR A 60 27.01 -22.38 51.97
N PRO A 61 27.67 -23.55 51.76
CA PRO A 61 28.01 -24.00 50.41
C PRO A 61 26.74 -24.23 49.60
N THR A 62 26.62 -23.51 48.48
CA THR A 62 25.53 -23.65 47.51
C THR A 62 25.60 -25.05 46.87
N PRO A 63 24.49 -25.80 46.77
CA PRO A 63 24.48 -27.07 46.04
C PRO A 63 24.89 -26.82 44.58
N VAL A 64 25.87 -27.58 44.11
CA VAL A 64 26.31 -27.55 42.72
C VAL A 64 25.23 -28.19 41.87
N VAL A 65 24.50 -27.37 41.11
CA VAL A 65 23.53 -27.84 40.12
C VAL A 65 24.32 -28.41 38.95
N THR A 66 24.21 -29.73 38.70
CA THR A 66 24.71 -30.33 37.46
C THR A 66 23.92 -29.69 36.31
N PRO A 67 24.56 -29.06 35.31
CA PRO A 67 23.83 -28.51 34.18
C PRO A 67 23.12 -29.67 33.48
N THR A 68 21.79 -29.67 33.54
CA THR A 68 20.99 -30.44 32.60
C THR A 68 21.39 -29.98 31.20
N PRO A 69 21.69 -30.88 30.24
CA PRO A 69 22.03 -30.45 28.89
C PRO A 69 20.88 -29.55 28.39
N THR A 70 21.20 -28.29 28.15
CA THR A 70 20.26 -27.36 27.52
C THR A 70 19.87 -27.98 26.18
N PRO A 71 18.58 -28.23 25.91
CA PRO A 71 18.18 -28.71 24.60
C PRO A 71 18.72 -27.72 23.58
N THR A 72 19.55 -28.20 22.65
CA THR A 72 20.01 -27.38 21.53
C THR A 72 18.76 -26.84 20.85
N PRO A 73 18.62 -25.51 20.64
CA PRO A 73 17.44 -24.97 19.99
C PRO A 73 17.32 -25.66 18.63
N VAL A 74 16.26 -26.45 18.47
CA VAL A 74 15.89 -26.98 17.17
C VAL A 74 15.52 -25.76 16.35
N VAL A 75 16.41 -25.38 15.43
CA VAL A 75 16.13 -24.31 14.48
C VAL A 75 14.94 -24.80 13.68
N THR A 76 13.75 -24.30 14.02
CA THR A 76 12.57 -24.51 13.19
C THR A 76 12.87 -23.76 11.91
N PRO A 77 12.95 -24.43 10.74
CA PRO A 77 13.18 -23.71 9.50
C PRO A 77 12.08 -22.66 9.37
N THR A 78 12.46 -21.39 9.34
CA THR A 78 11.54 -20.31 8.98
C THR A 78 10.95 -20.69 7.64
N PRO A 79 9.62 -20.78 7.48
CA PRO A 79 9.04 -21.11 6.19
C PRO A 79 9.55 -20.08 5.18
N THR A 80 10.31 -20.54 4.19
CA THR A 80 10.69 -19.72 3.04
C THR A 80 9.40 -19.15 2.46
N PRO A 81 9.27 -17.82 2.26
CA PRO A 81 8.07 -17.26 1.67
C PRO A 81 7.81 -17.99 0.35
N THR A 82 6.68 -18.68 0.27
CA THR A 82 6.26 -19.31 -0.97
C THR A 82 6.13 -18.18 -2.00
N PRO A 83 6.77 -18.28 -3.18
CA PRO A 83 6.68 -17.23 -4.18
C PRO A 83 5.21 -16.97 -4.45
N VAL A 84 4.76 -15.75 -4.15
CA VAL A 84 3.43 -15.30 -4.54
C VAL A 84 3.45 -15.25 -6.06
N VAL A 85 2.77 -16.20 -6.68
CA VAL A 85 2.61 -16.22 -8.12
C VAL A 85 1.77 -15.00 -8.46
N THR A 86 2.40 -13.95 -8.98
CA THR A 86 1.66 -12.83 -9.57
C THR A 86 0.77 -13.42 -10.67
N PRO A 87 -0.56 -13.23 -10.63
CA PRO A 87 -1.41 -13.76 -11.68
C PRO A 87 -0.91 -13.19 -13.02
N THR A 88 -0.54 -14.08 -13.92
CA THR A 88 -0.29 -13.69 -15.31
C THR A 88 -1.56 -13.02 -15.81
N PRO A 89 -1.50 -11.77 -16.31
CA PRO A 89 -2.69 -11.10 -16.82
C PRO A 89 -3.34 -12.00 -17.86
N THR A 90 -4.63 -12.30 -17.67
CA THR A 90 -5.40 -13.02 -18.68
C THR A 90 -5.36 -12.20 -19.97
N PRO A 91 -4.96 -12.78 -21.12
CA PRO A 91 -4.98 -12.04 -22.36
C PRO A 91 -6.40 -11.52 -22.61
N VAL A 92 -6.53 -10.20 -22.74
CA VAL A 92 -7.80 -9.60 -23.14
C VAL A 92 -8.09 -10.09 -24.56
N PRO A 93 -9.23 -10.75 -24.82
CA PRO A 93 -9.60 -11.14 -26.18
C PRO A 93 -9.58 -9.91 -27.07
N GLY A 94 -8.86 -9.98 -28.19
CA GLY A 94 -8.82 -8.90 -29.16
C GLY A 94 -10.20 -8.62 -29.75
N ALA A 95 -10.39 -7.41 -30.29
CA ALA A 95 -11.64 -7.04 -30.96
C ALA A 95 -11.92 -8.01 -32.12
N THR A 96 -13.17 -8.48 -32.21
CA THR A 96 -13.63 -9.40 -33.25
C THR A 96 -13.55 -8.73 -34.61
N VAL A 97 -12.90 -9.38 -35.58
CA VAL A 97 -12.82 -8.87 -36.95
C VAL A 97 -14.22 -8.88 -37.56
N THR A 98 -14.58 -7.78 -38.23
CA THR A 98 -15.83 -7.71 -39.00
C THR A 98 -15.54 -7.76 -40.48
N THR A 99 -16.49 -8.25 -41.26
CA THR A 99 -16.49 -8.15 -42.71
C THR A 99 -17.72 -7.39 -43.15
N THR A 100 -17.55 -6.52 -44.15
CA THR A 100 -18.66 -5.81 -44.79
C THR A 100 -18.72 -6.22 -46.25
N THR A 101 -19.91 -6.53 -46.75
CA THR A 101 -20.17 -6.83 -48.16
C THR A 101 -21.20 -5.84 -48.69
N LEU A 102 -20.90 -5.23 -49.84
CA LEU A 102 -21.76 -4.23 -50.47
C LEU A 102 -22.44 -4.83 -51.70
N THR A 103 -23.76 -4.70 -51.74
CA THR A 103 -24.60 -4.91 -52.92
C THR A 103 -25.27 -3.60 -53.28
N VAL A 104 -25.47 -3.34 -54.58
CA VAL A 104 -26.10 -2.10 -55.04
C VAL A 104 -27.25 -2.42 -55.98
N ILE A 105 -28.43 -1.92 -55.68
CA ILE A 105 -29.54 -1.88 -56.62
C ILE A 105 -29.34 -0.67 -57.53
N ARG A 106 -29.39 -0.87 -58.84
CA ARG A 106 -29.17 0.13 -59.87
C ARG A 106 -30.42 0.29 -60.73
N ILE A 107 -30.78 1.54 -61.02
CA ILE A 107 -31.90 1.88 -61.91
C ILE A 107 -31.41 3.00 -62.87
N PRO A 108 -31.02 2.67 -64.11
CA PRO A 108 -30.65 3.68 -65.11
C PRO A 108 -31.83 4.62 -65.42
N LEU A 109 -31.57 5.92 -65.49
CA LEU A 109 -32.55 6.91 -65.93
C LEU A 109 -32.57 6.96 -67.48
N PRO A 110 -33.75 7.20 -68.09
CA PRO A 110 -33.84 7.33 -69.54
C PRO A 110 -33.02 8.52 -70.04
N LEU A 111 -32.73 8.53 -71.34
CA LEU A 111 -32.03 9.63 -72.03
C LEU A 111 -30.59 9.88 -71.54
N GLY A 112 -29.96 8.91 -70.88
CA GLY A 112 -28.58 9.05 -70.40
C GLY A 112 -28.41 10.10 -69.32
N LEU A 113 -29.43 10.30 -68.47
CA LEU A 113 -29.43 11.27 -67.39
C LEU A 113 -28.78 10.74 -66.09
N GLY A 114 -28.02 9.65 -66.18
CA GLY A 114 -27.41 8.98 -65.04
C GLY A 114 -28.29 7.85 -64.53
N GLY A 115 -28.35 7.67 -63.21
CA GLY A 115 -29.29 6.72 -62.62
C GLY A 115 -29.38 6.78 -61.12
N ILE A 116 -30.28 5.97 -60.59
CA ILE A 116 -30.54 5.84 -59.16
C ILE A 116 -29.80 4.63 -58.63
N VAL A 117 -29.21 4.75 -57.44
CA VAL A 117 -28.63 3.64 -56.68
C VAL A 117 -29.24 3.54 -55.29
N ILE A 118 -29.39 2.31 -54.82
CA ILE A 118 -29.76 1.98 -53.44
C ILE A 118 -28.71 0.98 -52.93
N PRO A 119 -27.72 1.43 -52.14
CA PRO A 119 -26.67 0.54 -51.64
C PRO A 119 -27.15 -0.20 -50.39
N ILE A 120 -26.76 -1.47 -50.25
CA ILE A 120 -27.11 -2.35 -49.14
C ILE A 120 -25.81 -2.98 -48.65
N ALA A 121 -25.48 -2.77 -47.38
CA ALA A 121 -24.32 -3.37 -46.74
C ALA A 121 -24.75 -4.49 -45.81
N GLN A 122 -24.05 -5.63 -45.90
CA GLN A 122 -24.14 -6.74 -44.97
C GLN A 122 -22.86 -6.79 -44.13
N VAL A 123 -23.00 -6.74 -42.81
CA VAL A 123 -21.91 -6.79 -41.83
C VAL A 123 -21.97 -8.12 -41.10
N ALA A 124 -20.86 -8.86 -41.10
CA ALA A 124 -20.67 -10.06 -40.29
C ALA A 124 -19.63 -9.80 -39.19
N PRO A 125 -19.81 -10.34 -37.98
CA PRO A 125 -21.00 -11.10 -37.55
C PRO A 125 -22.23 -10.19 -37.36
N ALA A 126 -23.45 -10.74 -37.50
CA ALA A 126 -24.69 -9.96 -37.54
C ALA A 126 -25.03 -9.21 -36.22
N ASN A 127 -24.36 -9.57 -35.13
CA ASN A 127 -24.46 -8.88 -33.83
C ASN A 127 -23.48 -7.70 -33.70
N ALA A 128 -22.67 -7.42 -34.72
CA ALA A 128 -21.82 -6.23 -34.75
C ALA A 128 -22.69 -4.97 -34.81
N THR A 129 -22.64 -4.17 -33.76
CA THR A 129 -23.37 -2.89 -33.66
C THR A 129 -22.46 -1.75 -34.11
N GLY A 130 -23.02 -0.83 -34.89
CA GLY A 130 -22.27 0.28 -35.47
C GLY A 130 -23.05 0.99 -36.57
N THR A 131 -22.33 1.75 -37.37
CA THR A 131 -22.87 2.48 -38.52
C THR A 131 -22.10 2.16 -39.79
N VAL A 132 -22.76 2.20 -40.94
CA VAL A 132 -22.15 2.11 -42.26
C VAL A 132 -22.23 3.46 -42.96
N GLN A 133 -21.09 4.00 -43.38
CA GLN A 133 -21.02 5.14 -44.29
C GLN A 133 -20.90 4.63 -45.73
N PHE A 134 -21.89 4.91 -46.56
CA PHE A 134 -21.85 4.63 -48.00
C PHE A 134 -21.12 5.75 -48.74
N LYS A 135 -20.36 5.39 -49.77
CA LYS A 135 -19.49 6.32 -50.50
C LYS A 135 -19.50 6.05 -52.01
N ASP A 136 -19.32 7.11 -52.77
CA ASP A 136 -18.95 7.10 -54.19
C ASP A 136 -17.56 7.74 -54.34
N GLY A 137 -16.55 6.90 -54.57
CA GLY A 137 -15.15 7.28 -54.42
C GLY A 137 -14.87 7.85 -53.02
N SER A 138 -14.49 9.12 -52.95
CA SER A 138 -14.26 9.82 -51.69
C SER A 138 -15.52 10.48 -51.11
N ALA A 139 -16.56 10.69 -51.92
CA ALA A 139 -17.77 11.41 -51.53
C ALA A 139 -18.72 10.52 -50.72
N ASN A 140 -19.30 11.07 -49.65
CA ASN A 140 -20.28 10.36 -48.84
C ASN A 140 -21.67 10.40 -49.50
N LEU A 141 -22.31 9.23 -49.60
CA LEU A 141 -23.70 9.10 -50.03
C LEU A 141 -24.60 9.20 -48.80
N GLY A 142 -24.92 10.43 -48.41
CA GLY A 142 -25.72 10.73 -47.22
C GLY A 142 -24.98 10.52 -45.90
N ALA A 143 -25.74 10.50 -44.80
CA ALA A 143 -25.23 10.30 -43.45
C ALA A 143 -24.93 8.81 -43.14
N PRO A 144 -24.13 8.50 -42.10
CA PRO A 144 -23.93 7.13 -41.64
C PRO A 144 -25.24 6.45 -41.25
N VAL A 145 -25.43 5.21 -41.69
CA VAL A 145 -26.66 4.43 -41.46
C VAL A 145 -26.42 3.38 -40.37
N PRO A 146 -27.29 3.26 -39.35
CA PRO A 146 -27.15 2.23 -38.32
C PRO A 146 -27.29 0.81 -38.88
N VAL A 147 -26.51 -0.12 -38.34
CA VAL A 147 -26.60 -1.56 -38.66
C VAL A 147 -27.62 -2.23 -37.75
N PHE A 148 -28.59 -2.93 -38.35
CA PHE A 148 -29.57 -3.76 -37.66
C PHE A 148 -29.50 -5.20 -38.16
N ALA A 149 -29.27 -6.15 -37.24
CA ALA A 149 -29.13 -7.57 -37.55
C ALA A 149 -28.13 -7.84 -38.70
N GLY A 150 -27.02 -7.11 -38.73
CA GLY A 150 -25.99 -7.22 -39.77
C GLY A 150 -26.35 -6.55 -41.08
N ILE A 151 -27.43 -5.77 -41.19
CA ILE A 151 -27.84 -5.10 -42.42
C ILE A 151 -27.88 -3.58 -42.21
N ALA A 152 -27.35 -2.82 -43.17
CA ALA A 152 -27.57 -1.38 -43.31
C ALA A 152 -28.04 -1.08 -44.73
N ILE A 153 -29.15 -0.35 -44.85
CA ILE A 153 -29.72 0.08 -46.14
C ILE A 153 -29.43 1.56 -46.32
N GLY A 154 -28.62 1.89 -47.33
CA GLY A 154 -28.23 3.25 -47.63
C GLY A 154 -29.32 4.09 -48.29
N PRO A 155 -29.05 5.39 -48.48
CA PRO A 155 -30.01 6.30 -49.08
C PRO A 155 -30.20 6.02 -50.58
N VAL A 156 -31.41 6.32 -51.06
CA VAL A 156 -31.67 6.43 -52.50
C VAL A 156 -30.90 7.63 -53.04
N SER A 157 -29.94 7.38 -53.93
CA SER A 157 -29.03 8.41 -54.45
C SER A 157 -29.09 8.49 -55.96
N THR A 158 -29.19 9.70 -56.52
CA THR A 158 -29.08 9.94 -57.96
C THR A 158 -27.62 10.22 -58.32
N LEU A 159 -27.04 9.40 -59.19
CA LEU A 159 -25.69 9.57 -59.72
C LEU A 159 -25.76 10.13 -61.15
N ARG A 160 -24.78 10.96 -61.49
CA ARG A 160 -24.65 11.58 -62.82
C ARG A 160 -24.26 10.51 -63.87
N PRO A 161 -24.33 10.83 -65.17
CA PRO A 161 -23.77 9.96 -66.20
C PRO A 161 -22.27 9.76 -65.98
N GLY A 162 -21.79 8.54 -66.21
CA GLY A 162 -20.39 8.17 -66.02
C GLY A 162 -20.18 6.97 -65.09
N SER A 163 -18.91 6.71 -64.79
CA SER A 163 -18.47 5.59 -63.94
C SER A 163 -18.34 6.03 -62.48
N HIS A 164 -18.96 5.25 -61.60
CA HIS A 164 -19.00 5.46 -60.15
C HIS A 164 -18.42 4.25 -59.43
N SER A 165 -17.73 4.49 -58.32
CA SER A 165 -17.01 3.47 -57.56
C SER A 165 -17.56 3.43 -56.14
N LEU A 166 -18.50 2.52 -55.90
CA LEU A 166 -19.27 2.48 -54.67
C LEU A 166 -18.60 1.61 -53.62
N SER A 167 -18.52 2.13 -52.39
CA SER A 167 -17.98 1.41 -51.24
C SER A 167 -18.77 1.73 -49.96
N ALA A 168 -18.63 0.88 -48.95
CA ALA A 168 -19.25 1.03 -47.65
C ALA A 168 -18.19 0.83 -46.56
N VAL A 169 -18.18 1.71 -45.56
CA VAL A 169 -17.27 1.64 -44.42
C VAL A 169 -18.08 1.42 -43.15
N PHE A 170 -17.90 0.28 -42.51
CA PHE A 170 -18.48 -0.04 -41.21
C PHE A 170 -17.59 0.49 -40.09
N THR A 171 -18.19 1.26 -39.18
CA THR A 171 -17.58 1.74 -37.94
C THR A 171 -18.34 1.17 -36.74
N PRO A 172 -17.71 0.34 -35.91
CA PRO A 172 -18.37 -0.27 -34.76
C PRO A 172 -18.62 0.74 -33.66
N THR A 173 -19.74 0.61 -32.95
CA THR A 173 -20.05 1.43 -31.77
C THR A 173 -19.04 1.18 -30.64
N ASN A 174 -18.53 -0.05 -30.53
CA ASN A 174 -17.52 -0.42 -29.55
C ASN A 174 -16.27 -1.00 -30.24
N PRO A 175 -15.19 -0.20 -30.39
CA PRO A 175 -13.98 -0.63 -31.08
C PRO A 175 -13.14 -1.65 -30.30
N THR A 176 -13.42 -1.88 -29.01
CA THR A 176 -12.77 -2.94 -28.24
C THR A 176 -13.46 -4.30 -28.43
N LYS A 177 -14.72 -4.30 -28.89
CA LYS A 177 -15.48 -5.53 -29.21
C LYS A 177 -15.38 -5.93 -30.67
N PHE A 178 -15.42 -4.96 -31.58
CA PHE A 178 -15.42 -5.20 -33.02
C PHE A 178 -14.42 -4.29 -33.72
N GLN A 179 -13.80 -4.77 -34.78
CA GLN A 179 -12.94 -3.96 -35.65
C GLN A 179 -13.77 -3.28 -36.76
N PRO A 180 -13.38 -2.09 -37.23
CA PRO A 180 -13.95 -1.50 -38.43
C PRO A 180 -13.63 -2.34 -39.67
N SER A 181 -14.46 -2.23 -40.70
CA SER A 181 -14.23 -2.91 -41.98
C SER A 181 -14.70 -2.07 -43.16
N THR A 182 -14.09 -2.30 -44.31
CA THR A 182 -14.46 -1.70 -45.59
C THR A 182 -14.99 -2.79 -46.51
N SER A 183 -16.02 -2.49 -47.28
CA SER A 183 -16.60 -3.43 -48.23
C SER A 183 -15.72 -3.67 -49.46
N ASN A 184 -16.14 -4.62 -50.29
CA ASN A 184 -15.76 -4.65 -51.69
C ASN A 184 -16.18 -3.34 -52.40
N THR A 185 -15.48 -3.01 -53.47
CA THR A 185 -15.86 -1.93 -54.39
C THR A 185 -16.84 -2.46 -55.43
N VAL A 186 -17.93 -1.72 -55.67
CA VAL A 186 -18.92 -2.00 -56.73
C VAL A 186 -18.86 -0.88 -57.75
N THR A 187 -18.43 -1.18 -58.97
CA THR A 187 -18.41 -0.21 -60.07
C THR A 187 -19.75 -0.20 -60.78
N VAL A 188 -20.32 0.99 -60.98
CA VAL A 188 -21.56 1.19 -61.75
C VAL A 188 -21.35 2.28 -62.81
N THR A 189 -21.81 2.05 -64.04
CA THR A 189 -21.67 3.01 -65.16
C THR A 189 -23.02 3.41 -65.75
N PHE A 190 -23.43 4.67 -65.60
CA PHE A 190 -24.71 5.18 -66.08
C PHE A 190 -24.59 5.96 -67.39
#